data_AF-A0A1Q7QLU5-F1
#
_entry.id   AF-A0A1Q7QLU5-F1
#
_cell.length_a   1.000
_cell.length_b   1.000
_cell.length_c   1.000
_cell.angle_alpha   90.00
_cell.angle_beta   90.00
_cell.angle_gamma   90.00
#
_symmetry.space_group_name_H-M   'P 1'
#
loop_
_entity.id
_entity.type
_entity.pdbx_description
1 polymer ?
#
loop_
_entity_poly.entity_id
_entity_poly.type
_entity_poly.pdbx_seq_one_letter_code
_entity_poly.pdbx_strand_id
1 'polypeptide(L)'
;MRQDVLALPALDPDPGNVAYVDTETTGLTGGAGTYVFAVAVARPIDCGLRVAQLFLPEPGMESAFLHALQEELEPANGLATFNGGSFDLPVLRTRWVMARMPGELTHASHVDLLTLVRALYKHRLESCTLRFVEQRVLGYERDDPLPSALVPDAYFDFLRAGSLDFLEAALEHNRLDVISLVHLHSRLLRRLSGGDLDMNAEDWLALGRHRWRRGARADGWRALRNATAFAKGEAAATAGLLLTRRLLRRGSIAAADQLLQWLEASVSDDMRVSLARARLLEWRRRDPGGALSVVEDARRRMPEHAGGLEGRRARLLRKVDLRSGSRRKVLRTVQLEAPILDPIR
;
A
#
# COMPACT_ATOMS: atom_id res chain seq x y z
N MET A 1 -0.92 34.21 -15.26
CA MET A 1 -1.35 33.47 -14.06
C MET A 1 -2.86 33.53 -13.96
N ARG A 2 -3.51 32.41 -13.66
CA ARG A 2 -4.94 32.33 -13.35
C ARG A 2 -5.10 31.91 -11.89
N GLN A 3 -6.00 32.54 -11.16
CA GLN A 3 -6.28 32.24 -9.75
C GLN A 3 -7.78 32.10 -9.56
N ASP A 4 -8.20 30.96 -9.03
CA ASP A 4 -9.59 30.63 -8.74
C ASP A 4 -9.74 30.28 -7.26
N VAL A 5 -10.88 30.64 -6.67
CA VAL A 5 -11.32 30.10 -5.37
C VAL A 5 -12.57 29.29 -5.62
N LEU A 6 -12.46 27.99 -5.45
CA LEU A 6 -13.57 27.06 -5.59
C LEU A 6 -14.26 26.93 -4.23
N ALA A 7 -15.50 27.41 -4.15
CA ALA A 7 -16.33 27.23 -2.97
C ALA A 7 -16.69 25.74 -2.85
N LEU A 8 -15.99 25.04 -1.96
CA LEU A 8 -16.15 23.60 -1.72
C LEU A 8 -16.37 23.38 -0.22
N PRO A 9 -17.16 22.37 0.16
CA PRO A 9 -17.26 21.98 1.56
C PRO A 9 -15.89 21.55 2.09
N ALA A 10 -15.65 21.76 3.38
CA ALA A 10 -14.46 21.27 4.05
C ALA A 10 -14.34 19.74 3.84
N LEU A 11 -13.12 19.29 3.54
CA LEU A 11 -12.85 17.87 3.37
C LEU A 11 -12.83 17.18 4.72
N ASP A 12 -13.37 15.96 4.76
CA ASP A 12 -13.32 15.09 5.93
C ASP A 12 -12.83 13.69 5.51
N PRO A 13 -11.65 13.23 5.95
CA PRO A 13 -10.69 13.94 6.79
C PRO A 13 -10.05 15.14 6.09
N ASP A 14 -9.77 16.19 6.85
CA ASP A 14 -8.99 17.35 6.40
C ASP A 14 -7.52 16.95 6.21
N PRO A 15 -6.95 17.10 5.00
CA PRO A 15 -5.53 16.86 4.77
C PRO A 15 -4.59 17.90 5.40
N GLY A 16 -5.14 18.98 5.95
CA GLY A 16 -4.38 20.07 6.55
C GLY A 16 -3.75 20.98 5.51
N ASN A 17 -2.78 21.78 5.94
CA ASN A 17 -2.14 22.80 5.12
C ASN A 17 -1.08 22.19 4.16
N VAL A 18 -1.55 21.68 3.03
CA VAL A 18 -0.75 21.02 1.98
C VAL A 18 -0.97 21.73 0.64
N ALA A 19 0.12 22.03 -0.06
CA ALA A 19 0.09 22.45 -1.46
C ALA A 19 0.12 21.21 -2.36
N TYR A 20 -0.87 21.10 -3.26
CA TYR A 20 -0.96 20.04 -4.25
C TYR A 20 -0.46 20.57 -5.58
N VAL A 21 0.54 19.89 -6.15
CA VAL A 21 1.23 20.37 -7.34
C VAL A 21 1.20 19.32 -8.44
N ASP A 22 0.96 19.81 -9.64
CA ASP A 22 1.05 19.07 -10.89
C ASP A 22 1.69 19.98 -11.96
N THR A 23 2.46 19.40 -12.89
CA THR A 23 3.21 20.16 -13.88
C THR A 23 3.02 19.64 -15.29
N GLU A 24 3.01 20.55 -16.25
CA GLU A 24 3.10 20.23 -17.67
C GLU A 24 4.46 20.63 -18.21
N THR A 25 5.08 19.71 -18.95
CA THR A 25 6.48 19.81 -19.34
C THR A 25 6.66 19.62 -20.83
N THR A 26 7.71 20.21 -21.40
CA THR A 26 8.00 20.10 -22.85
C THR A 26 8.59 18.75 -23.26
N GLY A 27 8.66 17.77 -22.36
CA GLY A 27 9.22 16.46 -22.64
C GLY A 27 9.18 15.51 -21.45
N LEU A 28 9.07 14.22 -21.74
CA LEU A 28 8.90 13.16 -20.73
C LEU A 28 10.22 12.70 -20.10
N THR A 29 11.36 13.03 -20.72
CA THR A 29 12.70 12.72 -20.23
C THR A 29 13.31 13.97 -19.59
N GLY A 30 13.35 14.02 -18.26
CA GLY A 30 13.76 15.19 -17.44
C GLY A 30 15.22 15.65 -17.54
N GLY A 31 15.71 15.90 -18.76
CA GLY A 31 17.00 16.52 -19.03
C GLY A 31 16.96 18.05 -18.94
N ALA A 32 18.13 18.69 -18.94
CA ALA A 32 18.29 20.15 -18.80
C ALA A 32 17.56 21.01 -19.85
N GLY A 33 17.19 20.42 -21.00
CA GLY A 33 16.40 21.08 -22.04
C GLY A 33 14.89 21.05 -21.82
N THR A 34 14.40 20.30 -20.82
CA THR A 34 12.97 20.22 -20.50
C THR A 34 12.56 21.47 -19.74
N TYR A 35 11.52 22.15 -20.20
CA TYR A 35 10.90 23.26 -19.49
C TYR A 35 9.63 22.79 -18.81
N VAL A 36 9.33 23.38 -17.66
CA VAL A 36 8.00 23.33 -17.06
C VAL A 36 7.25 24.54 -17.60
N PHE A 37 6.25 24.32 -18.45
CA PHE A 37 5.53 25.41 -19.08
C PHE A 37 4.21 25.73 -18.38
N ALA A 38 3.67 24.79 -17.59
CA ALA A 38 2.55 25.07 -16.70
C ALA A 38 2.75 24.38 -15.35
N VAL A 39 2.31 25.05 -14.29
CA VAL A 39 2.22 24.48 -12.94
C VAL A 39 0.89 24.90 -12.35
N ALA A 40 0.12 23.93 -11.86
CA ALA A 40 -1.02 24.19 -11.01
C ALA A 40 -0.65 23.91 -9.56
N VAL A 41 -1.17 24.75 -8.68
CA VAL A 41 -1.06 24.63 -7.23
C VAL A 41 -2.46 24.75 -6.65
N ALA A 42 -2.95 23.67 -6.02
CA ALA A 42 -4.17 23.72 -5.23
C ALA A 42 -3.84 23.70 -3.74
N ARG A 43 -4.52 24.52 -2.95
CA ARG A 43 -4.29 24.62 -1.51
C ARG A 43 -5.61 24.85 -0.76
N PRO A 44 -5.94 24.01 0.23
CA PRO A 44 -7.13 24.23 1.06
C PRO A 44 -7.04 25.58 1.79
N ILE A 45 -8.17 26.29 1.83
CA ILE A 45 -8.35 27.55 2.57
C ILE A 45 -9.70 27.50 3.31
N ASP A 46 -9.92 28.41 4.26
CA ASP A 46 -11.12 28.41 5.11
C ASP A 46 -12.44 28.40 4.33
N CYS A 47 -12.48 29.05 3.16
CA CYS A 47 -13.68 29.16 2.32
C CYS A 47 -13.73 28.18 1.12
N GLY A 48 -12.84 27.19 1.07
CA GLY A 48 -12.84 26.16 0.02
C GLY A 48 -11.43 25.81 -0.47
N LEU A 49 -11.22 25.88 -1.79
CA LEU A 49 -9.96 25.51 -2.42
C LEU A 49 -9.43 26.66 -3.28
N ARG A 50 -8.24 27.16 -2.94
CA ARG A 50 -7.50 28.07 -3.82
C ARG A 50 -6.77 27.26 -4.87
N VAL A 51 -6.93 27.61 -6.14
CA VAL A 51 -6.19 27.03 -7.26
C VAL A 51 -5.48 28.16 -8.00
N ALA A 52 -4.16 28.08 -8.06
CA ALA A 52 -3.32 28.97 -8.84
C ALA A 52 -2.70 28.18 -10.00
N GLN A 53 -2.86 28.68 -11.23
CA GLN A 53 -2.21 28.11 -12.40
C GLN A 53 -1.27 29.14 -13.01
N LEU A 54 0.00 28.74 -13.10
CA LEU A 54 1.07 29.49 -13.70
C LEU A 54 1.34 28.92 -15.09
N PHE A 55 1.54 29.80 -16.05
CA PHE A 55 1.86 29.46 -17.43
C PHE A 55 3.09 30.26 -17.86
N LEU A 56 4.02 29.62 -18.56
CA LEU A 56 5.23 30.21 -19.10
C LEU A 56 4.98 30.59 -20.57
N PRO A 57 4.68 31.87 -20.90
CA PRO A 57 4.36 32.24 -22.27
C PRO A 57 5.57 32.21 -23.21
N GLU A 58 6.77 32.38 -22.66
CA GLU A 58 8.03 32.28 -23.40
C GLU A 58 9.16 31.87 -22.46
N PRO A 59 10.19 31.13 -22.95
CA PRO A 59 11.28 30.64 -22.10
C PRO A 59 12.04 31.73 -21.33
N GLY A 60 12.11 32.95 -21.87
CA GLY A 60 12.79 34.08 -21.25
C GLY A 60 12.17 34.54 -19.92
N MET A 61 10.92 34.15 -19.65
CA MET A 61 10.15 34.57 -18.47
C MET A 61 10.25 33.56 -17.31
N GLU A 62 11.08 32.52 -17.42
CA GLU A 62 11.12 31.42 -16.45
C GLU A 62 11.45 31.87 -15.02
N SER A 63 12.36 32.84 -14.85
CA SER A 63 12.69 33.33 -13.50
C SER A 63 11.48 33.95 -12.81
N ALA A 64 10.69 34.77 -13.52
CA ALA A 64 9.46 35.35 -12.99
C ALA A 64 8.41 34.27 -12.69
N PHE A 65 8.30 33.27 -13.56
CA PHE A 65 7.43 32.10 -13.37
C PHE A 65 7.78 31.32 -12.08
N LEU A 66 9.06 31.06 -11.84
CA LEU A 66 9.53 30.32 -10.66
C LEU A 66 9.39 31.15 -9.37
N HIS A 67 9.57 32.47 -9.43
CA HIS A 67 9.29 33.35 -8.29
C HIS A 67 7.82 33.32 -7.89
N ALA A 68 6.90 33.43 -8.86
CA ALA A 68 5.48 33.32 -8.59
C ALA A 68 5.10 31.93 -8.05
N LEU A 69 5.76 30.86 -8.52
CA LEU A 69 5.57 29.52 -7.95
C LEU A 69 6.04 29.47 -6.49
N GLN A 70 7.18 30.09 -6.16
CA GLN A 70 7.68 30.16 -4.78
C GLN A 70 6.64 30.78 -3.84
N GLU A 71 6.05 31.91 -4.24
CA GLU A 71 5.03 32.63 -3.47
C GLU A 71 3.76 31.80 -3.25
N GLU A 72 3.33 30.99 -4.22
CA GLU A 72 2.16 30.12 -4.05
C GLU A 72 2.43 28.90 -3.16
N LEU A 73 3.70 28.46 -3.08
CA LEU A 73 4.12 27.33 -2.24
C LEU A 73 4.40 27.73 -0.79
N GLU A 74 4.89 28.94 -0.55
CA GLU A 74 5.30 29.44 0.77
C GLU A 74 4.23 29.26 1.88
N PRO A 75 2.92 29.46 1.63
CA PRO A 75 1.91 29.33 2.68
C PRO A 75 1.67 27.90 3.17
N ALA A 76 2.17 26.88 2.47
CA ALA A 76 1.92 25.47 2.80
C ALA A 76 3.02 24.87 3.69
N ASN A 77 2.62 23.99 4.60
CA ASN A 77 3.55 23.28 5.48
C ASN A 77 4.04 21.94 4.88
N GLY A 78 3.46 21.53 3.76
CA GLY A 78 3.79 20.29 3.07
C GLY A 78 3.40 20.33 1.61
N LEU A 79 4.01 19.44 0.84
CA LEU A 79 3.78 19.26 -0.59
C LEU A 79 3.12 17.91 -0.85
N ALA A 80 2.16 17.86 -1.76
CA ALA A 80 1.64 16.61 -2.29
C ALA A 80 1.63 16.64 -3.82
N THR A 81 2.00 15.52 -4.43
CA THR A 81 1.99 15.34 -5.89
C THR A 81 1.50 13.93 -6.21
N PHE A 82 1.20 13.65 -7.48
CA PHE A 82 0.93 12.30 -7.94
C PHE A 82 2.08 11.84 -8.83
N ASN A 83 2.93 10.94 -8.33
CA ASN A 83 4.16 10.50 -9.01
C ASN A 83 5.24 11.60 -9.15
N GLY A 84 4.99 12.83 -8.69
CA GLY A 84 5.95 13.92 -8.88
C GLY A 84 7.25 13.81 -8.10
N GLY A 85 7.36 12.89 -7.14
CA GLY A 85 8.65 12.58 -6.53
C GLY A 85 9.69 12.09 -7.54
N SER A 86 9.24 11.42 -8.63
CA SER A 86 10.11 10.87 -9.68
C SER A 86 10.07 11.66 -11.00
N PHE A 87 9.07 12.51 -11.21
CA PHE A 87 8.85 13.20 -12.49
C PHE A 87 8.90 14.73 -12.32
N ASP A 88 7.91 15.33 -11.67
CA ASP A 88 7.77 16.80 -11.57
C ASP A 88 8.90 17.47 -10.77
N LEU A 89 9.13 17.01 -9.53
CA LEU A 89 10.06 17.67 -8.60
C LEU A 89 11.51 17.64 -9.08
N PRO A 90 12.04 16.55 -9.68
CA PRO A 90 13.35 16.58 -10.30
C PRO A 90 13.49 17.66 -11.37
N VAL A 91 12.51 17.80 -12.28
CA VAL A 91 12.55 18.81 -13.35
C VAL A 91 12.50 20.21 -12.76
N LEU A 92 11.55 20.48 -11.85
CA LEU A 92 11.45 21.77 -11.17
C LEU A 92 12.73 22.14 -10.42
N ARG A 93 13.39 21.20 -9.73
CA ARG A 93 14.67 21.44 -9.06
C ARG A 93 15.77 21.82 -10.03
N THR A 94 15.85 21.14 -11.18
CA THR A 94 16.82 21.51 -12.23
C THR A 94 16.55 22.93 -12.74
N ARG A 95 15.29 23.28 -13.01
CA ARG A 95 14.92 24.66 -13.43
C ARG A 95 15.24 25.69 -12.36
N TRP A 96 14.97 25.38 -11.10
CA TRP A 96 15.28 26.23 -9.93
C TRP A 96 16.76 26.61 -9.89
N VAL A 97 17.65 25.62 -10.04
CA VAL A 97 19.09 25.81 -10.06
C VAL A 97 19.53 26.60 -11.30
N MET A 98 19.01 26.26 -12.48
CA MET A 98 19.37 26.95 -13.74
C MET A 98 18.97 28.42 -13.73
N ALA A 99 17.81 28.75 -13.17
CA ALA A 99 17.32 30.11 -12.99
C ALA A 99 17.97 30.85 -11.81
N ARG A 100 18.88 30.21 -11.06
CA ARG A 100 19.57 30.77 -9.89
C ARG A 100 18.61 31.28 -8.81
N MET A 101 17.50 30.58 -8.63
CA MET A 101 16.52 30.91 -7.62
C MET A 101 17.14 30.84 -6.21
N PRO A 102 16.73 31.72 -5.28
CA PRO A 102 17.22 31.68 -3.92
C PRO A 102 16.80 30.40 -3.19
N GLY A 103 17.72 29.85 -2.39
CA GLY A 103 17.48 28.65 -1.59
C GLY A 103 17.30 27.38 -2.42
N GLU A 104 16.94 26.29 -1.74
CA GLU A 104 16.61 25.04 -2.40
C GLU A 104 15.09 24.91 -2.54
N LEU A 105 14.60 24.35 -3.66
CA LEU A 105 13.24 23.87 -3.78
C LEU A 105 13.06 22.62 -2.89
N THR A 106 12.93 22.88 -1.59
CA THR A 106 12.78 21.90 -0.54
C THR A 106 11.50 22.19 0.21
N HIS A 107 10.70 21.15 0.42
CA HIS A 107 9.62 21.17 1.39
C HIS A 107 9.89 20.05 2.38
N ALA A 108 9.87 20.38 3.67
CA ALA A 108 10.26 19.48 4.74
C ALA A 108 9.41 18.18 4.79
N SER A 109 8.18 18.24 4.24
CA SER A 109 7.28 17.10 4.11
C SER A 109 6.72 17.02 2.69
N HIS A 110 7.02 15.93 1.99
CA HIS A 110 6.42 15.60 0.69
C HIS A 110 5.66 14.28 0.77
N VAL A 111 4.45 14.26 0.22
CA VAL A 111 3.62 13.07 0.07
C VAL A 111 3.38 12.81 -1.40
N ASP A 112 3.97 11.74 -1.91
CA ASP A 112 3.63 11.23 -3.23
C ASP A 112 2.39 10.31 -3.14
N LEU A 113 1.24 10.81 -3.59
CA LEU A 113 -0.05 10.14 -3.48
C LEU A 113 -0.08 8.81 -4.26
N LEU A 114 0.70 8.67 -5.34
CA LEU A 114 0.78 7.41 -6.09
C LEU A 114 1.33 6.28 -5.21
N THR A 115 2.25 6.59 -4.30
CA THR A 115 2.81 5.59 -3.38
C THR A 115 1.76 5.07 -2.40
N LEU A 116 0.84 5.93 -1.96
CA LEU A 116 -0.27 5.58 -1.09
C LEU A 116 -1.35 4.81 -1.85
N VAL A 117 -1.72 5.27 -3.06
CA VAL A 117 -2.64 4.54 -3.96
C VAL A 117 -2.13 3.12 -4.21
N ARG A 118 -0.87 2.96 -4.62
CA ARG A 118 -0.28 1.62 -4.85
C ARG A 118 -0.25 0.77 -3.58
N ALA A 119 -0.09 1.38 -2.42
CA ALA A 119 -0.04 0.65 -1.16
C ALA A 119 -1.44 0.18 -0.69
N LEU A 120 -2.50 0.93 -1.02
CA LEU A 120 -3.84 0.73 -0.46
C LEU A 120 -4.89 0.23 -1.46
N TYR A 121 -4.67 0.43 -2.76
CA TYR A 121 -5.65 0.16 -3.81
C TYR A 121 -5.13 -0.71 -4.95
N LYS A 122 -3.82 -1.02 -5.03
CA LYS A 122 -3.26 -1.80 -6.15
C LYS A 122 -3.96 -3.15 -6.37
N HIS A 123 -4.46 -3.79 -5.32
CA HIS A 123 -5.20 -5.06 -5.45
C HIS A 123 -6.62 -4.88 -6.00
N ARG A 124 -7.19 -3.67 -5.95
CA ARG A 124 -8.53 -3.34 -6.50
C ARG A 124 -8.47 -2.73 -7.91
N LEU A 125 -7.30 -2.28 -8.35
CA LEU A 125 -7.16 -1.47 -9.56
C LEU A 125 -6.31 -2.18 -10.60
N GLU A 126 -6.77 -2.16 -11.85
CA GLU A 126 -6.00 -2.62 -13.02
C GLU A 126 -4.81 -1.72 -13.32
N SER A 127 -4.98 -0.40 -13.11
CA SER A 127 -3.96 0.62 -13.28
C SER A 127 -3.97 1.60 -12.10
N CYS A 128 -2.84 2.25 -11.82
CA CYS A 128 -2.73 3.32 -10.83
C CYS A 128 -2.39 4.66 -11.47
N THR A 129 -2.81 4.89 -12.72
CA THR A 129 -2.78 6.24 -13.32
C THR A 129 -3.81 7.14 -12.63
N LEU A 130 -3.57 8.46 -12.61
CA LEU A 130 -4.48 9.40 -11.94
C LEU A 130 -5.90 9.29 -12.51
N ARG A 131 -6.04 9.28 -13.84
CA ARG A 131 -7.32 9.06 -14.54
C ARG A 131 -8.09 7.84 -14.05
N PHE A 132 -7.42 6.71 -13.89
CA PHE A 132 -8.09 5.48 -13.44
C PHE A 132 -8.46 5.55 -11.95
N VAL A 133 -7.65 6.25 -11.15
CA VAL A 133 -7.93 6.51 -9.74
C VAL A 133 -9.11 7.46 -9.58
N GLU A 134 -9.20 8.52 -10.39
CA GLU A 134 -10.35 9.43 -10.40
C GLU A 134 -11.64 8.65 -10.66
N GLN A 135 -11.67 7.84 -11.72
CA GLN A 135 -12.85 7.05 -12.07
C GLN A 135 -13.21 6.04 -10.96
N ARG A 136 -12.24 5.22 -10.52
CA ARG A 136 -12.53 4.06 -9.66
C ARG A 136 -12.54 4.37 -8.16
N VAL A 137 -11.88 5.44 -7.73
CA VAL A 137 -11.74 5.80 -6.30
C VAL A 137 -12.50 7.08 -5.97
N LEU A 138 -12.52 8.07 -6.86
CA LEU A 138 -13.27 9.31 -6.66
C LEU A 138 -14.66 9.29 -7.33
N GLY A 139 -14.92 8.35 -8.24
CA GLY A 139 -16.17 8.31 -9.00
C GLY A 139 -16.28 9.44 -10.02
N TYR A 140 -15.15 10.02 -10.44
CA TYR A 140 -15.09 11.13 -11.37
C TYR A 140 -14.55 10.65 -12.71
N GLU A 141 -15.38 10.75 -13.76
CA GLU A 141 -14.98 10.49 -15.13
C GLU A 141 -14.74 11.81 -15.86
N ARG A 142 -13.51 11.98 -16.35
CA ARG A 142 -13.11 13.16 -17.10
C ARG A 142 -13.38 12.96 -18.58
N ASP A 143 -13.90 14.03 -19.19
CA ASP A 143 -13.78 14.21 -20.62
C ASP A 143 -12.39 14.80 -20.88
N ASP A 144 -11.57 14.05 -21.61
CA ASP A 144 -10.15 14.33 -21.81
C ASP A 144 -9.91 14.35 -23.32
N PRO A 145 -10.07 15.52 -23.97
CA PRO A 145 -9.97 15.65 -25.41
C PRO A 145 -8.52 15.57 -25.92
N LEU A 146 -7.51 15.69 -25.04
CA LEU A 146 -6.10 15.78 -25.41
C LEU A 146 -5.27 14.66 -24.73
N PRO A 147 -4.85 13.64 -25.50
CA PRO A 147 -3.89 12.65 -25.00
C PRO A 147 -2.65 13.30 -24.38
N SER A 148 -2.24 12.87 -23.18
CA SER A 148 -1.10 13.47 -22.45
C SER A 148 0.20 13.52 -23.25
N ALA A 149 0.38 12.61 -24.22
CA ALA A 149 1.55 12.60 -25.11
C ALA A 149 1.62 13.81 -26.05
N LEU A 150 0.50 14.47 -26.34
CA LEU A 150 0.40 15.64 -27.22
C LEU A 150 0.45 16.98 -26.46
N VAL A 151 0.49 16.94 -25.12
CA VAL A 151 0.57 18.14 -24.29
C VAL A 151 1.82 18.99 -24.60
N PRO A 152 3.02 18.42 -24.80
CA PRO A 152 4.18 19.21 -25.23
C PRO A 152 3.97 19.90 -26.60
N ASP A 153 3.34 19.22 -27.55
CA ASP A 153 3.10 19.75 -28.90
C ASP A 153 2.18 20.97 -28.87
N ALA A 154 1.16 20.96 -28.00
CA ALA A 154 0.27 22.10 -27.80
C ALA A 154 1.03 23.36 -27.37
N TYR A 155 2.05 23.22 -26.51
CA TYR A 155 2.91 24.35 -26.10
C TYR A 155 3.83 24.80 -27.23
N PHE A 156 4.41 23.88 -28.00
CA PHE A 156 5.25 24.25 -29.15
C PHE A 156 4.46 24.92 -30.28
N ASP A 157 3.20 24.54 -30.49
CA ASP A 157 2.29 25.20 -31.43
C ASP A 157 1.93 26.62 -30.97
N PHE A 158 1.69 26.80 -29.67
CA PHE A 158 1.52 28.12 -29.08
C PHE A 158 2.75 29.01 -29.29
N LEU A 159 3.96 28.52 -29.00
CA LEU A 159 5.18 29.32 -29.18
C LEU A 159 5.44 29.71 -30.64
N ARG A 160 5.08 28.85 -31.60
CA ARG A 160 5.33 29.08 -33.03
C ARG A 160 4.28 29.96 -33.70
N ALA A 161 3.01 29.73 -33.38
CA ALA A 161 1.88 30.28 -34.14
C ALA A 161 0.85 31.00 -33.27
N GLY A 162 1.01 31.02 -31.94
CA GLY A 162 0.02 31.55 -31.01
C GLY A 162 -1.26 30.71 -30.92
N SER A 163 -1.22 29.44 -31.38
CA SER A 163 -2.38 28.54 -31.35
C SER A 163 -2.80 28.21 -29.92
N LEU A 164 -4.12 28.21 -29.68
CA LEU A 164 -4.72 27.89 -28.37
C LEU A 164 -5.50 26.58 -28.37
N ASP A 165 -5.73 25.96 -29.54
CA ASP A 165 -6.70 24.87 -29.74
C ASP A 165 -6.53 23.70 -28.76
N PHE A 166 -5.28 23.32 -28.46
CA PHE A 166 -4.96 22.26 -27.50
C PHE A 166 -4.33 22.78 -26.20
N LEU A 167 -3.88 24.04 -26.17
CA LEU A 167 -3.23 24.60 -25.00
C LEU A 167 -4.24 24.78 -23.86
N GLU A 168 -5.44 25.27 -24.15
CA GLU A 168 -6.48 25.42 -23.13
C GLU A 168 -6.89 24.08 -22.51
N ALA A 169 -6.94 23.02 -23.33
CA ALA A 169 -7.20 21.66 -22.85
C ALA A 169 -6.09 21.15 -21.92
N ALA A 170 -4.81 21.33 -22.30
CA ALA A 170 -3.68 20.97 -21.46
C ALA A 170 -3.68 21.72 -20.11
N LEU A 171 -3.98 23.03 -20.15
CA LEU A 171 -4.10 23.84 -18.94
C LEU A 171 -5.29 23.39 -18.07
N GLU A 172 -6.46 23.13 -18.64
CA GLU A 172 -7.58 22.64 -17.84
C GLU A 172 -7.29 21.25 -17.26
N HIS A 173 -6.53 20.40 -17.94
CA HIS A 173 -6.09 19.13 -17.38
C HIS A 173 -5.24 19.31 -16.12
N ASN A 174 -4.16 20.08 -16.23
CA ASN A 174 -3.29 20.40 -15.10
C ASN A 174 -4.07 21.02 -13.92
N ARG A 175 -5.08 21.85 -14.20
CA ARG A 175 -5.96 22.44 -13.18
C ARG A 175 -6.82 21.37 -12.48
N LEU A 176 -7.43 20.46 -13.24
CA LEU A 176 -8.26 19.39 -12.70
C LEU A 176 -7.44 18.35 -11.93
N ASP A 177 -6.21 18.07 -12.37
CA ASP A 177 -5.30 17.14 -11.70
C ASP A 177 -5.08 17.53 -10.24
N VAL A 178 -4.69 18.78 -9.98
CA VAL A 178 -4.46 19.25 -8.59
C VAL A 178 -5.72 19.26 -7.73
N ILE A 179 -6.90 19.52 -8.32
CA ILE A 179 -8.18 19.42 -7.61
C ILE A 179 -8.43 17.96 -7.20
N SER A 180 -8.25 17.02 -8.14
CA SER A 180 -8.35 15.59 -7.87
C SER A 180 -7.37 15.14 -6.79
N LEU A 181 -6.15 15.68 -6.76
CA LEU A 181 -5.17 15.33 -5.72
C LEU A 181 -5.66 15.67 -4.32
N VAL A 182 -6.34 16.80 -4.14
CA VAL A 182 -6.86 17.23 -2.83
C VAL A 182 -7.91 16.24 -2.33
N HIS A 183 -8.89 15.90 -3.18
CA HIS A 183 -9.95 14.94 -2.85
C HIS A 183 -9.39 13.53 -2.65
N LEU A 184 -8.44 13.12 -3.49
CA LEU A 184 -7.76 11.83 -3.36
C LEU A 184 -7.02 11.71 -2.04
N HIS A 185 -6.31 12.75 -1.60
CA HIS A 185 -5.59 12.73 -0.34
C HIS A 185 -6.53 12.57 0.84
N SER A 186 -7.65 13.31 0.89
CA SER A 186 -8.69 13.13 1.91
C SER A 186 -9.24 11.69 1.92
N ARG A 187 -9.58 11.14 0.74
CA ARG A 187 -10.05 9.74 0.60
C ARG A 187 -9.01 8.73 1.09
N LEU A 188 -7.72 8.96 0.81
CA LEU A 188 -6.62 8.12 1.29
C LEU A 188 -6.44 8.22 2.81
N LEU A 189 -6.60 9.42 3.41
CA LEU A 189 -6.55 9.60 4.87
C LEU A 189 -7.65 8.81 5.57
N ARG A 190 -8.87 8.84 5.03
CA ARG A 190 -10.00 8.03 5.54
C ARG A 190 -9.68 6.53 5.52
N ARG A 191 -9.08 6.04 4.43
CA ARG A 191 -8.70 4.63 4.32
C ARG A 191 -7.51 4.29 5.21
N LEU A 192 -6.57 5.21 5.40
CA LEU A 192 -5.43 5.06 6.31
C LEU A 192 -5.87 4.99 7.78
N SER A 193 -6.93 5.69 8.16
CA SER A 193 -7.52 5.60 9.51
C SER A 193 -8.36 4.33 9.70
N GLY A 194 -8.63 3.58 8.63
CA GLY A 194 -9.54 2.43 8.65
C GLY A 194 -11.00 2.83 8.82
N GLY A 195 -11.34 4.07 8.47
CA GLY A 195 -12.69 4.64 8.59
C GLY A 195 -13.58 4.43 7.35
N ASP A 196 -13.14 3.62 6.39
CA ASP A 196 -13.91 3.34 5.18
C ASP A 196 -14.78 2.09 5.42
N LEU A 197 -16.10 2.26 5.33
CA LEU A 197 -17.08 1.24 5.77
C LEU A 197 -17.08 0.00 4.88
N ASP A 198 -16.62 0.13 3.63
CA ASP A 198 -16.57 -0.95 2.63
C ASP A 198 -15.26 -1.76 2.67
N MET A 199 -14.37 -1.53 3.64
CA MET A 199 -13.07 -2.21 3.68
C MET A 199 -13.21 -3.72 3.88
N ASN A 200 -12.80 -4.48 2.87
CA ASN A 200 -12.77 -5.93 2.89
C ASN A 200 -11.43 -6.50 3.43
N ALA A 201 -11.30 -7.83 3.46
CA ALA A 201 -10.09 -8.50 3.95
C ALA A 201 -8.80 -8.08 3.22
N GLU A 202 -8.87 -7.84 1.91
CA GLU A 202 -7.72 -7.40 1.10
C GLU A 202 -7.31 -5.97 1.45
N ASP A 203 -8.28 -5.10 1.69
CA ASP A 203 -8.06 -3.72 2.09
C ASP A 203 -7.36 -3.62 3.45
N TRP A 204 -7.85 -4.38 4.42
CA TRP A 204 -7.23 -4.47 5.74
C TRP A 204 -5.84 -5.10 5.68
N LEU A 205 -5.62 -6.09 4.79
CA LEU A 205 -4.31 -6.68 4.55
C LEU A 205 -3.34 -5.66 3.95
N ALA A 206 -3.78 -4.89 2.96
CA ALA A 206 -2.99 -3.83 2.32
C ALA A 206 -2.61 -2.73 3.33
N LEU A 207 -3.59 -2.24 4.11
CA LEU A 207 -3.36 -1.28 5.19
C LEU A 207 -2.39 -1.83 6.25
N GLY A 208 -2.57 -3.07 6.67
CA GLY A 208 -1.70 -3.73 7.65
C GLY A 208 -0.25 -3.87 7.17
N ARG A 209 -0.06 -4.21 5.90
CA ARG A 209 1.27 -4.24 5.25
C ARG A 209 1.88 -2.84 5.17
N HIS A 210 1.10 -1.83 4.79
CA HIS A 210 1.55 -0.44 4.71
C HIS A 210 2.01 0.08 6.08
N ARG A 211 1.15 0.00 7.11
CA ARG A 211 1.46 0.45 8.48
C ARG A 211 2.71 -0.23 9.04
N TRP A 212 2.87 -1.52 8.77
CA TRP A 212 4.06 -2.24 9.21
C TRP A 212 5.33 -1.77 8.51
N ARG A 213 5.30 -1.52 7.20
CA ARG A 213 6.45 -0.95 6.45
C ARG A 213 6.84 0.43 6.97
N ARG A 214 5.85 1.24 7.41
CA ARG A 214 6.07 2.56 8.01
C ARG A 214 6.45 2.53 9.50
N GLY A 215 6.62 1.35 10.10
CA GLY A 215 7.00 1.21 11.50
C GLY A 215 5.86 1.37 12.53
N ALA A 216 4.63 1.68 12.10
CA ALA A 216 3.44 1.77 12.94
C ALA A 216 2.92 0.37 13.32
N ARG A 217 3.66 -0.31 14.21
CA ARG A 217 3.47 -1.74 14.51
C ARG A 217 2.12 -2.06 15.16
N ALA A 218 1.63 -1.21 16.06
CA ALA A 218 0.35 -1.40 16.74
C ALA A 218 -0.83 -1.30 15.74
N ASP A 219 -0.83 -0.27 14.90
CA ASP A 219 -1.84 -0.11 13.85
C ASP A 219 -1.78 -1.21 12.80
N GLY A 220 -0.58 -1.59 12.38
CA GLY A 220 -0.40 -2.70 11.45
C GLY A 220 -0.90 -4.02 12.03
N TRP A 221 -0.74 -4.24 13.34
CA TRP A 221 -1.31 -5.39 14.02
C TRP A 221 -2.83 -5.37 14.02
N ARG A 222 -3.43 -4.22 14.38
CA ARG A 222 -4.89 -4.02 14.37
C ARG A 222 -5.49 -4.26 12.98
N ALA A 223 -4.92 -3.65 11.95
CA ALA A 223 -5.38 -3.82 10.58
C ALA A 223 -5.28 -5.29 10.11
N LEU A 224 -4.18 -5.99 10.41
CA LEU A 224 -4.07 -7.41 10.06
C LEU A 224 -5.03 -8.30 10.86
N ARG A 225 -5.36 -7.93 12.11
CA ARG A 225 -6.41 -8.63 12.87
C ARG A 225 -7.77 -8.44 12.22
N ASN A 226 -8.11 -7.23 11.78
CA ASN A 226 -9.35 -6.97 11.04
C ASN A 226 -9.42 -7.81 9.76
N ALA A 227 -8.35 -7.84 8.96
CA ALA A 227 -8.28 -8.71 7.77
C ALA A 227 -8.47 -10.19 8.11
N THR A 228 -7.83 -10.65 9.19
CA THR A 228 -7.90 -12.04 9.64
C THR A 228 -9.31 -12.40 10.09
N ALA A 229 -10.03 -11.47 10.74
CA ALA A 229 -11.38 -11.68 11.29
C ALA A 229 -12.45 -11.95 10.22
N PHE A 230 -12.21 -11.60 8.95
CA PHE A 230 -13.09 -12.00 7.84
C PHE A 230 -13.19 -13.52 7.69
N ALA A 231 -12.21 -14.28 8.19
CA ALA A 231 -12.27 -15.73 8.34
C ALA A 231 -12.53 -16.51 7.03
N LYS A 232 -12.32 -15.88 5.87
CA LYS A 232 -12.52 -16.49 4.55
C LYS A 232 -11.57 -15.87 3.52
N GLY A 233 -11.13 -16.69 2.57
CA GLY A 233 -10.34 -16.28 1.42
C GLY A 233 -8.86 -16.04 1.72
N GLU A 234 -8.09 -15.90 0.63
CA GLU A 234 -6.63 -15.80 0.67
C GLU A 234 -6.12 -14.61 1.51
N ALA A 235 -6.82 -13.47 1.48
CA ALA A 235 -6.40 -12.28 2.21
C ALA A 235 -6.44 -12.49 3.73
N ALA A 236 -7.51 -13.10 4.25
CA ALA A 236 -7.65 -13.41 5.68
C ALA A 236 -6.58 -14.42 6.14
N ALA A 237 -6.36 -15.49 5.36
CA ALA A 237 -5.29 -16.46 5.62
C ALA A 237 -3.90 -15.79 5.60
N THR A 238 -3.63 -14.96 4.61
CA THR A 238 -2.35 -14.23 4.49
C THR A 238 -2.12 -13.30 5.67
N ALA A 239 -3.13 -12.55 6.09
CA ALA A 239 -3.04 -11.68 7.26
C ALA A 239 -2.77 -12.48 8.55
N GLY A 240 -3.50 -13.59 8.73
CA GLY A 240 -3.34 -14.49 9.87
C GLY A 240 -1.95 -15.14 9.93
N LEU A 241 -1.40 -15.55 8.79
CA LEU A 241 -0.04 -16.08 8.68
C LEU A 241 1.01 -15.00 9.01
N LEU A 242 0.80 -13.76 8.60
CA LEU A 242 1.66 -12.63 8.95
C LEU A 242 1.63 -12.33 10.46
N LEU A 243 0.46 -12.41 11.11
CA LEU A 243 0.33 -12.30 12.56
C LEU A 243 1.02 -13.46 13.28
N THR A 244 0.81 -14.69 12.81
CA THR A 244 1.45 -15.91 13.34
C THR A 244 2.97 -15.79 13.34
N ARG A 245 3.58 -15.38 12.21
CA ARG A 245 5.05 -15.17 12.12
C ARG A 245 5.55 -14.15 13.14
N ARG A 246 4.72 -13.16 13.51
CA ARG A 246 5.08 -12.15 14.52
C ARG A 246 4.93 -12.69 15.94
N LEU A 247 3.85 -13.42 16.23
CA LEU A 247 3.67 -14.11 17.52
C LEU A 247 4.84 -15.05 17.82
N LEU A 248 5.25 -15.84 16.83
CA LEU A 248 6.40 -16.73 16.95
C LEU A 248 7.71 -15.99 17.21
N ARG A 249 7.94 -14.83 16.59
CA ARG A 249 9.11 -13.99 16.87
C ARG A 249 9.12 -13.40 18.28
N ARG A 250 7.95 -13.20 18.88
CA ARG A 250 7.79 -12.74 20.27
C ARG A 250 7.79 -13.88 21.29
N GLY A 251 7.95 -15.14 20.86
CA GLY A 251 7.88 -16.31 21.74
C GLY A 251 6.47 -16.73 22.15
N SER A 252 5.42 -16.06 21.66
CA SER A 252 4.02 -16.36 21.98
C SER A 252 3.49 -17.57 21.19
N ILE A 253 4.07 -18.76 21.46
CA ILE A 253 3.79 -20.00 20.70
C ILE A 253 2.33 -20.43 20.87
N ALA A 254 1.77 -20.37 22.09
CA ALA A 254 0.40 -20.77 22.36
C ALA A 254 -0.62 -19.93 21.58
N ALA A 255 -0.47 -18.60 21.60
CA ALA A 255 -1.33 -17.69 20.83
C ALA A 255 -1.20 -17.92 19.31
N ALA A 256 0.01 -18.23 18.82
CA ALA A 256 0.21 -18.56 17.42
C ALA A 256 -0.50 -19.86 17.01
N ASP A 257 -0.46 -20.88 17.86
CA ASP A 257 -1.17 -22.15 17.61
C ASP A 257 -2.69 -21.96 17.65
N GLN A 258 -3.21 -21.23 18.63
CA GLN A 258 -4.65 -20.89 18.72
C GLN A 258 -5.13 -20.16 17.47
N LEU A 259 -4.37 -19.17 17.00
CA LEU A 259 -4.70 -18.43 15.79
C LEU A 259 -4.71 -19.34 14.56
N LEU A 260 -3.69 -20.20 14.41
CA LEU A 260 -3.61 -21.13 13.27
C LEU A 260 -4.71 -22.20 13.33
N GLN A 261 -5.06 -22.69 14.52
CA GLN A 261 -6.17 -23.63 14.69
C GLN A 261 -7.50 -23.01 14.27
N TRP A 262 -7.76 -21.77 14.71
CA TRP A 262 -8.96 -21.04 14.31
C TRP A 262 -8.99 -20.76 12.80
N LEU A 263 -7.85 -20.39 12.21
CA LEU A 263 -7.70 -20.19 10.76
C LEU A 263 -7.93 -21.48 9.96
N GLU A 264 -7.46 -22.63 10.45
CA GLU A 264 -7.63 -23.91 9.77
C GLU A 264 -9.11 -24.32 9.71
N ALA A 265 -9.88 -23.97 10.74
CA ALA A 265 -11.32 -24.22 10.80
C ALA A 265 -12.13 -23.25 9.91
N SER A 266 -11.65 -22.02 9.73
CA SER A 266 -12.39 -20.96 9.02
C SER A 266 -11.98 -20.81 7.55
N VAL A 267 -10.69 -20.87 7.25
CA VAL A 267 -10.11 -20.82 5.90
C VAL A 267 -9.56 -22.20 5.52
N SER A 268 -10.46 -23.18 5.48
CA SER A 268 -10.14 -24.60 5.35
C SER A 268 -9.57 -25.01 3.98
N ASP A 269 -9.66 -24.12 2.99
CA ASP A 269 -9.15 -24.28 1.63
C ASP A 269 -7.71 -23.73 1.46
N ASP A 270 -7.16 -23.04 2.47
CA ASP A 270 -5.79 -22.52 2.40
C ASP A 270 -4.77 -23.51 2.99
N MET A 271 -4.06 -24.20 2.11
CA MET A 271 -3.01 -25.15 2.46
C MET A 271 -1.87 -24.52 3.29
N ARG A 272 -1.58 -23.22 3.11
CA ARG A 272 -0.48 -22.54 3.79
C ARG A 272 -0.73 -22.43 5.29
N VAL A 273 -2.00 -22.29 5.70
CA VAL A 273 -2.42 -22.29 7.11
C VAL A 273 -2.11 -23.64 7.76
N SER A 274 -2.58 -24.73 7.16
CA SER A 274 -2.37 -26.09 7.67
C SER A 274 -0.87 -26.43 7.75
N LEU A 275 -0.09 -26.05 6.74
CA LEU A 275 1.36 -26.24 6.72
C LEU A 275 2.06 -25.43 7.82
N ALA A 276 1.64 -24.19 8.06
CA ALA A 276 2.19 -23.37 9.12
C ALA A 276 1.92 -23.98 10.50
N ARG A 277 0.71 -24.51 10.73
CA ARG A 277 0.32 -25.15 11.99
C ARG A 277 1.09 -26.44 12.24
N ALA A 278 1.20 -27.30 11.22
CA ALA A 278 2.00 -28.52 11.30
C ALA A 278 3.49 -28.22 11.63
N ARG A 279 4.07 -27.17 11.03
CA ARG A 279 5.44 -26.72 11.35
C ARG A 279 5.55 -26.22 12.80
N LEU A 280 4.57 -25.45 13.26
CA LEU A 280 4.53 -24.97 14.64
C LEU A 280 4.47 -26.14 15.63
N LEU A 281 3.55 -27.09 15.42
CA LEU A 281 3.40 -28.27 16.27
C LEU A 281 4.69 -29.11 16.30
N GLU A 282 5.27 -29.39 15.13
CA GLU A 282 6.49 -30.19 15.01
C GLU A 282 7.71 -29.50 15.67
N TRP A 283 7.96 -28.23 15.36
CA TRP A 283 9.23 -27.56 15.68
C TRP A 283 9.20 -26.78 16.98
N ARG A 284 8.05 -26.19 17.32
CA ARG A 284 7.91 -25.33 18.51
C ARG A 284 7.26 -26.07 19.68
N ARG A 285 6.16 -26.81 19.44
CA ARG A 285 5.50 -27.61 20.50
C ARG A 285 6.07 -29.02 20.67
N ARG A 286 6.96 -29.44 19.77
CA ARG A 286 7.55 -30.79 19.76
C ARG A 286 6.49 -31.89 19.73
N ASP A 287 5.38 -31.65 19.04
CA ASP A 287 4.26 -32.57 18.87
C ASP A 287 4.16 -33.04 17.41
N PRO A 288 4.87 -34.11 17.02
CA PRO A 288 4.78 -34.69 15.69
C PRO A 288 3.46 -35.42 15.45
N GLY A 289 2.74 -35.85 16.50
CA GLY A 289 1.44 -36.52 16.39
C GLY A 289 0.36 -35.53 15.96
N GLY A 290 0.25 -34.40 16.66
CA GLY A 290 -0.62 -33.30 16.25
C GLY A 290 -0.24 -32.74 14.89
N ALA A 291 1.06 -32.60 14.59
CA ALA A 291 1.52 -32.16 13.27
C ALA A 291 1.12 -33.14 12.15
N LEU A 292 1.13 -34.45 12.40
CA LEU A 292 0.69 -35.46 11.46
C LEU A 292 -0.82 -35.37 11.22
N SER A 293 -1.62 -35.26 12.29
CA SER A 293 -3.08 -35.09 12.18
C SER A 293 -3.45 -33.91 11.27
N VAL A 294 -2.85 -32.74 11.51
CA VAL A 294 -3.08 -31.54 10.69
C VAL A 294 -2.76 -31.79 9.21
N VAL A 295 -1.66 -32.50 8.92
CA VAL A 295 -1.27 -32.82 7.53
C VAL A 295 -2.25 -33.79 6.89
N GLU A 296 -2.72 -34.81 7.61
CA GLU A 296 -3.70 -35.78 7.10
C GLU A 296 -5.07 -35.14 6.91
N ASP A 297 -5.50 -34.27 7.83
CA ASP A 297 -6.72 -33.47 7.72
C ASP A 297 -6.67 -32.54 6.49
N ALA A 298 -5.55 -31.84 6.29
CA ALA A 298 -5.37 -30.97 5.13
C ALA A 298 -5.43 -31.74 3.81
N ARG A 299 -4.85 -32.94 3.75
CA ARG A 299 -4.94 -33.80 2.55
C ARG A 299 -6.36 -34.27 2.25
N ARG A 300 -7.14 -34.59 3.29
CA ARG A 300 -8.54 -34.99 3.12
C ARG A 300 -9.39 -33.83 2.60
N ARG A 301 -9.13 -32.62 3.10
CA ARG A 301 -9.85 -31.40 2.71
C ARG A 301 -9.45 -30.88 1.32
N MET A 302 -8.19 -31.07 0.92
CA MET A 302 -7.60 -30.51 -0.31
C MET A 302 -6.82 -31.60 -1.09
N PRO A 303 -7.51 -32.58 -1.72
CA PRO A 303 -6.88 -33.72 -2.37
C PRO A 303 -5.97 -33.32 -3.55
N GLU A 304 -6.35 -32.30 -4.32
CA GLU A 304 -5.56 -31.77 -5.43
C GLU A 304 -4.20 -31.19 -4.99
N HIS A 305 -4.07 -30.76 -3.73
CA HIS A 305 -2.83 -30.26 -3.14
C HIS A 305 -2.05 -31.34 -2.35
N ALA A 306 -2.59 -32.56 -2.22
CA ALA A 306 -2.05 -33.59 -1.34
C ALA A 306 -0.63 -34.04 -1.72
N GLY A 307 -0.28 -34.00 -3.01
CA GLY A 307 1.06 -34.35 -3.49
C GLY A 307 2.17 -33.52 -2.84
N GLY A 308 1.91 -32.23 -2.57
CA GLY A 308 2.86 -31.34 -1.90
C GLY A 308 3.09 -31.66 -0.41
N LEU A 309 2.24 -32.49 0.19
CA LEU A 309 2.30 -32.87 1.60
C LEU A 309 2.92 -34.26 1.85
N GLU A 310 3.09 -35.09 0.81
CA GLU A 310 3.53 -36.50 0.94
C GLU A 310 4.86 -36.63 1.69
N GLY A 311 5.89 -35.88 1.26
CA GLY A 311 7.20 -35.94 1.88
C GLY A 311 7.19 -35.54 3.36
N ARG A 312 6.33 -34.58 3.74
CA ARG A 312 6.15 -34.16 5.13
C ARG A 312 5.40 -35.23 5.93
N ARG A 313 4.34 -35.82 5.37
CA ARG A 313 3.60 -36.91 6.00
C ARG A 313 4.50 -38.09 6.29
N ALA A 314 5.23 -38.59 5.29
CA ALA A 314 6.15 -39.71 5.45
C ALA A 314 7.22 -39.44 6.52
N ARG A 315 7.76 -38.21 6.57
CA ARG A 315 8.69 -37.79 7.63
C ARG A 315 8.04 -37.79 9.02
N LEU A 316 6.81 -37.28 9.14
CA LEU A 316 6.10 -37.19 10.42
C LEU A 316 5.69 -38.57 10.93
N LEU A 317 5.22 -39.48 10.06
CA LEU A 317 4.94 -40.88 10.38
C LEU A 317 6.15 -41.56 11.03
N ARG A 318 7.32 -41.50 10.37
CA ARG A 318 8.57 -42.04 10.94
C ARG A 318 8.90 -41.46 12.31
N LYS A 319 8.67 -40.16 12.54
CA LYS A 319 8.92 -39.52 13.84
C LYS A 319 7.94 -39.98 14.92
N VAL A 320 6.67 -40.19 14.57
CA VAL A 320 5.65 -40.71 15.50
C VAL A 320 5.98 -42.16 15.86
N ASP A 321 6.35 -42.99 14.89
CA ASP A 321 6.72 -44.39 15.08
C ASP A 321 7.94 -44.53 16.01
N LEU A 322 9.01 -43.76 15.76
CA LEU A 322 10.21 -43.76 16.61
C LEU A 322 9.90 -43.36 18.07
N ARG A 323 9.02 -42.37 18.28
CA ARG A 323 8.61 -41.96 19.63
C ARG A 323 7.74 -42.99 20.33
N SER A 324 6.83 -43.63 19.61
CA SER A 324 5.97 -44.68 20.15
C SER A 324 6.77 -45.94 20.53
N GLY A 325 7.77 -46.31 19.71
CA GLY A 325 8.72 -47.38 19.99
C GLY A 325 9.64 -47.08 21.18
N SER A 326 10.13 -45.85 21.32
CA SER A 326 10.90 -45.41 22.48
C SER A 326 10.07 -45.44 23.77
N ARG A 327 8.82 -44.97 23.74
CA ARG A 327 7.88 -45.07 24.88
C ARG A 327 7.58 -46.52 25.27
N ARG A 328 7.36 -47.41 24.31
CA ARG A 328 7.17 -48.86 24.55
C ARG A 328 8.41 -49.52 25.15
N LYS A 329 9.61 -49.11 24.73
CA LYS A 329 10.87 -49.61 25.29
C LYS A 329 11.07 -49.16 26.74
N VAL A 330 10.80 -47.88 27.05
CA VAL A 330 10.84 -47.35 28.43
C VAL A 330 9.79 -48.02 29.33
N LEU A 331 8.55 -48.20 28.85
CA LEU A 331 7.51 -48.91 29.60
C LEU A 331 7.89 -50.38 29.88
N ARG A 332 8.52 -51.06 28.92
CA ARG A 332 9.07 -52.41 29.14
C ARG A 332 10.21 -52.43 30.15
N THR A 333 11.12 -51.46 30.12
CA THR A 333 12.20 -51.36 31.13
C THR A 333 11.64 -51.10 32.53
N VAL A 334 10.66 -50.20 32.66
CA VAL A 334 9.98 -49.92 33.95
C VAL A 334 9.17 -51.12 34.45
N GLN A 335 8.54 -51.90 33.56
CA GLN A 335 7.85 -53.15 33.93
C GLN A 335 8.83 -54.27 34.31
N LEU A 336 10.04 -54.29 33.75
CA LEU A 336 11.09 -55.26 34.11
C LEU A 336 11.82 -54.88 35.42
N GLU A 337 11.83 -53.59 35.79
CA GLU A 337 12.41 -53.07 37.04
C GLU A 337 11.40 -52.96 38.19
N ALA A 338 10.11 -53.25 37.96
CA ALA A 338 9.13 -53.37 39.04
C ALA A 338 9.46 -54.63 39.87
N PRO A 339 9.69 -54.52 41.19
CA PRO A 339 10.04 -55.68 42.00
C PRO A 339 8.89 -56.68 41.98
N ILE A 340 9.21 -57.93 41.64
CA ILE A 340 8.33 -59.07 41.85
C ILE A 340 8.12 -59.16 43.36
N LEU A 341 6.96 -58.72 43.84
CA LEU A 341 6.52 -59.00 45.20
C LEU A 341 6.20 -60.50 45.24
N ASP A 342 7.11 -61.28 45.83
CA ASP A 342 6.86 -62.68 46.14
C ASP A 342 5.65 -62.79 47.09
N PRO A 343 4.74 -63.76 46.87
CA PRO A 343 3.60 -63.98 47.75
C PRO A 343 4.09 -64.66 49.03
N ILE A 344 4.06 -63.92 50.14
CA ILE A 344 4.31 -64.46 51.49
C ILE A 344 3.18 -65.45 51.84
N ARG A 345 3.57 -66.69 52.12
CA ARG A 345 2.80 -67.65 52.94
C ARG A 345 3.23 -67.54 54.39
#